data_AF-A0AAQ3RZM5-F1
#
_entry.id   AF-A0AAQ3RZM5-F1
#
_cell.length_a   1.000
_cell.length_b   1.000
_cell.length_c   1.000
_cell.angle_alpha   90.00
_cell.angle_beta   90.00
_cell.angle_gamma   90.00
#
_symmetry.space_group_name_H-M   'P 1'
#
loop_
_entity.id
_entity.type
_entity.pdbx_description
1 polymer ?
#
loop_
_entity_poly.entity_id
_entity_poly.type
_entity_poly.pdbx_seq_one_letter_code
_entity_poly.pdbx_strand_id
1 'polypeptide(L)'
;MLQIAKCGHSATEKLGFTRLCGIEAIGLSRNRKSLLKPILAKEDNGASRIEDGHQVKKPNVLTPLANHSAALFGKNLREKSNIGNSMNILWHECPIQKLDREHLLQQKGCVIWLTGLSGSGKSTLACFLSRSLHSRGKLTYILDGDNIRHGLNRDLSFRAEDRAENIRRIGEVAKLLADAGLICIASLISPYRKDRDACRALLPEGNFIEVFIDVPLEVCEARDPKGLYKLARAGKIKGFTGIDDPYEPPYSCEVGIYCLTCVALALD
;
A
#
# COMPACT_ATOMS: atom_id res chain seq x y z
N MET A 1 -25.27 -9.35 1.01
CA MET A 1 -24.61 -9.99 2.17
C MET A 1 -23.20 -10.36 1.74
N LEU A 2 -22.15 -9.82 2.38
CA LEU A 2 -20.75 -10.12 2.01
C LEU A 2 -20.37 -11.47 2.64
N GLN A 3 -20.05 -12.49 1.83
CA GLN A 3 -19.57 -13.78 2.33
C GLN A 3 -18.05 -13.86 2.18
N ILE A 4 -17.34 -14.00 3.30
CA ILE A 4 -15.89 -14.25 3.33
C ILE A 4 -15.71 -15.76 3.37
N ALA A 5 -15.30 -16.39 2.27
CA ALA A 5 -15.29 -17.85 2.21
C ALA A 5 -13.98 -18.50 2.64
N LYS A 6 -12.85 -17.76 2.67
CA LYS A 6 -11.56 -18.27 3.17
C LYS A 6 -10.71 -17.14 3.76
N CYS A 7 -10.27 -17.32 5.00
CA CYS A 7 -9.21 -16.54 5.62
C CYS A 7 -8.08 -17.50 5.99
N GLY A 8 -6.90 -17.34 5.39
CA GLY A 8 -5.73 -18.16 5.73
C GLY A 8 -5.26 -17.90 7.16
N HIS A 9 -4.91 -18.95 7.92
CA HIS A 9 -4.48 -18.87 9.33
C HIS A 9 -3.30 -17.91 9.58
N SER A 10 -2.46 -17.63 8.57
CA SER A 10 -1.30 -16.72 8.67
C SER A 10 -1.65 -15.22 8.67
N ALA A 11 -2.78 -14.83 8.04
CA ALA A 11 -3.18 -13.42 7.93
C ALA A 11 -3.87 -12.90 9.20
N THR A 12 -4.55 -13.77 9.94
CA THR A 12 -5.34 -13.42 11.12
C THR A 12 -4.48 -13.01 12.33
N GLU A 13 -3.33 -13.65 12.52
CA GLU A 13 -2.45 -13.36 13.66
C GLU A 13 -1.61 -12.08 13.45
N LYS A 14 -1.25 -11.77 12.20
CA LYS A 14 -0.39 -10.61 11.87
C LYS A 14 -1.12 -9.25 11.88
N LEU A 15 -2.45 -9.26 11.74
CA LEU A 15 -3.26 -8.04 11.66
C LEU A 15 -4.06 -7.73 12.95
N GLY A 16 -3.91 -8.53 14.01
CA GLY A 16 -4.60 -8.30 15.28
C GLY A 16 -6.12 -8.47 15.21
N PHE A 17 -6.62 -9.28 14.26
CA PHE A 17 -8.04 -9.60 14.20
C PHE A 17 -8.35 -10.79 15.11
N THR A 18 -8.80 -10.52 16.33
CA THR A 18 -9.54 -11.51 17.13
C THR A 18 -10.82 -11.90 16.39
N ARG A 19 -11.14 -13.21 16.34
CA ARG A 19 -12.36 -13.77 15.73
C ARG A 19 -13.59 -12.94 16.13
N LEU A 20 -14.16 -12.19 15.19
CA LEU A 20 -15.52 -11.67 15.30
C LEU A 20 -16.43 -12.58 14.48
N CYS A 21 -16.79 -13.72 15.08
CA CYS A 21 -17.96 -14.46 14.64
C CYS A 21 -19.16 -13.84 15.34
N GLY A 22 -20.05 -13.20 14.57
CA GLY A 22 -21.39 -12.78 14.97
C GLY A 22 -21.47 -11.65 16.00
N ILE A 23 -21.60 -10.40 15.55
CA ILE A 23 -22.28 -9.35 16.33
C ILE A 23 -23.14 -8.51 15.37
N GLU A 24 -24.44 -8.56 15.59
CA GLU A 24 -25.44 -7.65 15.03
C GLU A 24 -25.16 -6.22 15.53
N ALA A 25 -25.20 -5.24 14.62
CA ALA A 25 -24.96 -3.85 14.98
C ALA A 25 -26.15 -3.29 15.79
N ILE A 26 -26.00 -3.24 17.11
CA ILE A 26 -26.87 -2.43 17.98
C ILE A 26 -26.23 -1.05 18.13
N GLY A 27 -26.94 -0.03 17.65
CA GLY A 27 -26.52 1.36 17.73
C GLY A 27 -26.44 1.87 19.17
N LEU A 28 -25.40 2.65 19.48
CA LEU A 28 -25.31 3.44 20.69
C LEU A 28 -24.60 4.76 20.39
N SER A 29 -25.43 5.80 20.26
CA SER A 29 -25.07 7.21 20.41
C SER A 29 -24.44 7.46 21.77
N ARG A 30 -23.23 8.05 21.82
CA ARG A 30 -22.78 8.85 22.98
C ARG A 30 -21.84 9.99 22.58
N ASN A 31 -22.32 11.20 22.86
CA ASN A 31 -21.59 12.46 23.04
C ASN A 31 -20.29 12.29 23.87
N ARG A 32 -19.19 12.93 23.45
CA ARG A 32 -18.27 13.64 24.36
C ARG A 32 -17.67 14.88 23.69
N LYS A 33 -17.83 16.01 24.38
CA LYS A 33 -17.17 17.29 24.12
C LYS A 33 -15.77 17.31 24.73
N SER A 34 -14.89 18.03 24.03
CA SER A 34 -13.71 18.81 24.45
C SER A 34 -12.57 18.11 25.19
N LEU A 35 -11.34 18.33 24.70
CA LEU A 35 -10.38 19.30 25.24
C LEU A 35 -9.02 19.03 24.59
N LEU A 36 -8.50 19.96 23.80
CA LEU A 36 -7.06 20.23 23.64
C LEU A 36 -6.94 21.60 22.94
N LYS A 37 -6.24 22.55 23.56
CA LYS A 37 -5.93 23.88 23.01
C LYS A 37 -4.67 23.80 22.13
N PRO A 38 -4.56 24.57 21.03
CA PRO A 38 -3.39 24.54 20.15
C PRO A 38 -2.21 25.32 20.77
N ILE A 39 -1.00 24.77 20.59
CA ILE A 39 0.27 25.40 20.96
C ILE A 39 0.69 26.32 19.81
N LEU A 40 0.91 27.60 20.10
CA LEU A 40 1.44 28.61 19.17
C LEU A 40 2.98 28.56 19.17
N ALA A 41 3.57 28.56 17.96
CA ALA A 41 5.00 28.75 17.75
C ALA A 41 5.37 30.23 17.93
N LYS A 42 6.46 30.49 18.67
CA LYS A 42 7.10 31.82 18.74
C LYS A 42 8.20 31.89 17.69
N GLU A 43 8.15 32.92 16.86
CA GLU A 43 9.26 33.39 16.04
C GLU A 43 10.08 34.40 16.86
N ASP A 44 11.38 34.19 16.99
CA ASP A 44 12.31 35.20 17.50
C ASP A 44 13.14 35.75 16.34
N ASN A 45 12.88 37.02 16.00
CA ASN A 45 13.73 37.88 15.18
C ASN A 45 14.70 38.64 16.09
N GLY A 46 15.99 38.63 15.78
CA GLY A 46 16.96 39.50 16.46
C GLY A 46 18.35 39.41 15.85
N ALA A 47 18.68 40.38 14.98
CA ALA A 47 20.02 40.60 14.46
C ALA A 47 20.77 41.63 15.32
N SER A 48 22.07 41.40 15.58
CA SER A 48 23.06 42.46 15.72
C SER A 48 24.49 41.90 15.56
N ARG A 49 25.26 42.55 14.68
CA ARG A 49 26.72 42.43 14.50
C ARG A 49 27.47 43.09 15.65
N ILE A 50 28.72 42.65 15.92
CA ILE A 50 29.94 43.46 16.09
C ILE A 50 31.17 42.52 16.01
N GLU A 51 32.25 43.03 15.43
CA GLU A 51 33.54 42.42 15.07
C GLU A 51 34.48 42.23 16.28
N ASP A 52 35.35 41.21 16.24
CA ASP A 52 36.82 41.32 16.13
C ASP A 52 37.59 40.09 16.67
N GLY A 53 38.73 39.81 16.04
CA GLY A 53 39.39 38.51 16.04
C GLY A 53 40.14 38.06 17.30
N HIS A 54 40.34 36.74 17.39
CA HIS A 54 41.52 36.18 18.05
C HIS A 54 41.85 34.76 17.59
N GLN A 55 43.14 34.45 17.75
CA GLN A 55 43.92 33.45 17.06
C GLN A 55 43.62 31.98 17.40
N VAL A 56 43.96 31.16 16.41
CA VAL A 56 44.17 29.71 16.40
C VAL A 56 44.91 29.18 17.64
N LYS A 57 44.34 28.17 18.30
CA LYS A 57 45.07 27.22 19.17
C LYS A 57 44.64 25.79 18.85
N LYS A 58 45.57 24.99 18.33
CA LYS A 58 45.51 23.51 18.36
C LYS A 58 45.87 23.02 19.77
N PRO A 59 45.20 21.99 20.28
CA PRO A 59 45.91 20.76 20.67
C PRO A 59 45.01 19.52 20.48
N ASN A 60 45.39 18.25 20.62
CA ASN A 60 46.64 17.50 20.59
C ASN A 60 46.19 16.06 20.28
N VAL A 61 47.04 15.31 19.59
CA VAL A 61 46.88 13.85 19.42
C VAL A 61 47.24 13.17 20.73
N LEU A 62 46.44 12.21 21.19
CA LEU A 62 46.86 11.05 22.01
C LEU A 62 45.85 9.89 21.84
N THR A 63 46.40 8.68 21.91
CA THR A 63 46.03 7.36 21.35
C THR A 63 44.94 6.55 22.09
N PRO A 64 44.47 5.40 21.55
CA PRO A 64 43.17 4.80 21.86
C PRO A 64 43.20 3.81 23.03
N LEU A 65 42.09 3.71 23.77
CA LEU A 65 41.79 2.59 24.64
C LEU A 65 40.67 1.73 24.02
N ALA A 66 40.96 0.45 23.89
CA ALA A 66 40.10 -0.54 23.26
C ALA A 66 39.02 -1.10 24.22
N ASN A 67 37.95 -1.59 23.58
CA ASN A 67 37.02 -2.66 24.00
C ASN A 67 35.91 -2.33 25.01
N HIS A 68 34.66 -2.28 24.53
CA HIS A 68 33.80 -3.48 24.42
C HIS A 68 32.39 -3.11 23.92
N SER A 69 32.07 -3.50 22.68
CA SER A 69 30.74 -3.96 22.21
C SER A 69 30.77 -4.07 20.69
N ALA A 70 31.53 -5.06 20.21
CA ALA A 70 31.44 -5.52 18.83
C ALA A 70 30.93 -6.96 18.90
N ALA A 71 29.62 -7.13 18.73
CA ALA A 71 29.06 -8.40 18.28
C ALA A 71 27.68 -8.14 17.67
N LEU A 72 27.56 -8.52 16.39
CA LEU A 72 26.33 -8.84 15.66
C LEU A 72 25.55 -7.67 15.04
N PHE A 73 26.08 -7.06 13.97
CA PHE A 73 25.25 -6.78 12.80
C PHE A 73 26.01 -7.11 11.52
N GLY A 74 25.33 -7.85 10.65
CA GLY A 74 25.90 -8.58 9.53
C GLY A 74 26.62 -7.72 8.51
N LYS A 75 27.61 -8.36 7.89
CA LYS A 75 28.41 -7.96 6.73
C LYS A 75 27.70 -6.93 5.81
N ASN A 76 28.26 -5.72 5.75
CA ASN A 76 28.05 -4.75 4.68
C ASN A 76 28.56 -5.33 3.35
N LEU A 77 27.74 -6.12 2.65
CA LEU A 77 27.87 -6.23 1.21
C LEU A 77 27.06 -5.07 0.62
N ARG A 78 27.76 -4.07 0.09
CA ARG A 78 27.16 -3.04 -0.76
C ARG A 78 26.48 -3.76 -1.94
N GLU A 79 25.17 -3.88 -1.90
CA GLU A 79 24.41 -4.55 -2.94
C GLU A 79 24.45 -3.68 -4.20
N LYS A 80 25.33 -4.05 -5.15
CA LYS A 80 25.30 -3.49 -6.50
C LYS A 80 24.05 -4.05 -7.19
N SER A 81 23.02 -3.23 -7.34
CA SER A 81 21.85 -3.63 -8.13
C SER A 81 22.20 -3.59 -9.62
N ASN A 82 22.39 -4.75 -10.23
CA ASN A 82 22.44 -4.91 -11.69
C ASN A 82 21.03 -5.18 -12.24
N ILE A 83 20.05 -4.35 -11.88
CA ILE A 83 18.66 -4.54 -12.30
C ILE A 83 18.40 -3.67 -13.53
N GLY A 84 18.34 -4.32 -14.70
CA GLY A 84 18.02 -3.68 -15.98
C GLY A 84 19.20 -2.96 -16.64
N ASN A 85 18.90 -2.02 -17.54
CA ASN A 85 19.90 -1.29 -18.34
C ASN A 85 20.76 -0.30 -17.53
N SER A 86 20.43 -0.08 -16.26
CA SER A 86 21.18 0.81 -15.36
C SER A 86 22.32 0.04 -14.71
N MET A 87 23.44 -0.04 -15.41
CA MET A 87 24.70 -0.52 -14.83
C MET A 87 25.31 0.64 -14.02
N ASN A 88 25.71 0.40 -12.76
CA ASN A 88 26.32 1.37 -11.83
C ASN A 88 25.39 2.17 -10.90
N ILE A 89 24.29 1.56 -10.45
CA ILE A 89 23.49 2.11 -9.34
C ILE A 89 23.88 1.45 -8.01
N LEU A 90 24.09 2.28 -6.99
CA LEU A 90 24.36 1.86 -5.61
C LEU A 90 23.19 2.35 -4.75
N TRP A 91 22.65 1.46 -3.92
CA TRP A 91 21.66 1.85 -2.93
C TRP A 91 22.27 2.84 -1.93
N HIS A 92 21.59 3.95 -1.68
CA HIS A 92 22.02 4.91 -0.67
C HIS A 92 21.38 4.54 0.67
N GLU A 93 22.21 4.12 1.62
CA GLU A 93 21.75 3.75 2.95
C GLU A 93 21.34 4.98 3.77
N CYS A 94 20.12 4.97 4.29
CA CYS A 94 19.64 5.95 5.25
C CYS A 94 19.82 5.41 6.67
N PRO A 95 20.27 6.20 7.67
CA PRO A 95 20.35 5.73 9.05
C PRO A 95 18.99 5.30 9.64
N ILE A 96 17.88 5.88 9.14
CA ILE A 96 16.52 5.53 9.57
C ILE A 96 16.02 4.35 8.73
N GLN A 97 15.79 3.22 9.40
CA GLN A 97 15.37 1.96 8.79
C GLN A 97 13.86 1.75 8.91
N LYS A 98 13.37 0.69 8.27
CA LYS A 98 11.94 0.30 8.32
C LYS A 98 11.45 0.14 9.76
N LEU A 99 12.21 -0.54 10.62
CA LEU A 99 11.82 -0.80 12.00
C LEU A 99 11.62 0.51 12.79
N ASP A 100 12.47 1.51 12.57
CA ASP A 100 12.35 2.82 13.22
C ASP A 100 11.05 3.52 12.81
N ARG A 101 10.70 3.45 11.52
CA ARG A 101 9.44 4.01 10.99
C ARG A 101 8.22 3.27 11.55
N GLU A 102 8.26 1.94 11.62
CA GLU A 102 7.19 1.13 12.20
C GLU A 102 7.00 1.39 13.71
N HIS A 103 8.10 1.58 14.44
CA HIS A 103 8.08 1.97 15.85
C HIS A 103 7.49 3.37 16.05
N LEU A 104 7.87 4.34 15.21
CA LEU A 104 7.32 5.69 15.25
C LEU A 104 5.80 5.69 15.00
N LEU A 105 5.34 4.90 14.04
CA LEU A 105 3.92 4.82 13.67
C LEU A 105 3.09 3.87 14.55
N GLN A 106 3.73 3.07 15.41
CA GLN A 106 3.08 1.97 16.16
C GLN A 106 2.24 1.07 15.22
N GLN A 107 2.82 0.77 14.06
CA GLN A 107 2.18 0.09 12.94
C GLN A 107 3.23 -0.62 12.09
N LYS A 108 2.89 -1.82 11.59
CA LYS A 108 3.68 -2.49 10.57
C LYS A 108 3.20 -2.12 9.18
N GLY A 109 4.14 -1.82 8.29
CA GLY A 109 3.82 -1.52 6.89
C GLY A 109 3.61 -2.79 6.08
N CYS A 110 2.52 -2.84 5.34
CA CYS A 110 2.15 -3.96 4.48
C CYS A 110 1.38 -3.50 3.24
N VAL A 111 1.24 -4.39 2.27
CA VAL A 111 0.46 -4.17 1.06
C VAL A 111 -0.77 -5.07 1.09
N ILE A 112 -1.95 -4.45 1.01
CA ILE A 112 -3.22 -5.11 0.78
C ILE A 112 -3.55 -4.93 -0.71
N TRP A 113 -3.47 -6.01 -1.47
CA TRP A 113 -3.62 -6.01 -2.92
C TRP A 113 -4.99 -6.55 -3.32
N LEU A 114 -5.92 -5.65 -3.65
CA LEU A 114 -7.25 -6.02 -4.11
C LEU A 114 -7.21 -6.29 -5.62
N THR A 115 -7.59 -7.50 -6.02
CA THR A 115 -7.69 -7.94 -7.42
C THR A 115 -9.09 -8.44 -7.75
N GLY A 116 -9.57 -8.21 -8.98
CA GLY A 116 -10.90 -8.61 -9.44
C GLY A 116 -11.36 -7.84 -10.68
N LEU A 117 -12.41 -8.31 -11.33
CA LEU A 117 -12.98 -7.71 -12.53
C LEU A 117 -13.40 -6.24 -12.33
N SER A 118 -13.47 -5.46 -13.41
CA SER A 118 -14.06 -4.11 -13.34
C SER A 118 -15.49 -4.20 -12.76
N GLY A 119 -15.93 -3.23 -11.96
CA GLY A 119 -17.26 -3.30 -11.33
C GLY A 119 -17.41 -4.31 -10.18
N SER A 120 -16.37 -5.06 -9.80
CA SER A 120 -16.43 -6.01 -8.68
C SER A 120 -16.54 -5.37 -7.29
N GLY A 121 -16.23 -4.07 -7.16
CA GLY A 121 -16.32 -3.31 -5.90
C GLY A 121 -14.98 -3.04 -5.19
N LYS A 122 -13.83 -3.26 -5.85
CA LYS A 122 -12.48 -3.02 -5.28
C LYS A 122 -12.32 -1.63 -4.66
N SER A 123 -12.60 -0.56 -5.40
CA SER A 123 -12.42 0.81 -4.91
C SER A 123 -13.35 1.12 -3.73
N THR A 124 -14.59 0.60 -3.76
CA THR A 124 -15.53 0.72 -2.64
C THR A 124 -14.99 0.03 -1.38
N LEU A 125 -14.48 -1.20 -1.52
CA LEU A 125 -13.88 -1.92 -0.41
C LEU A 125 -12.62 -1.22 0.11
N ALA A 126 -11.76 -0.72 -0.78
CA ALA A 126 -10.55 0.01 -0.41
C ALA A 126 -10.88 1.25 0.44
N CYS A 127 -11.86 2.06 0.01
CA CYS A 127 -12.31 3.24 0.75
C CYS A 127 -12.90 2.87 2.11
N PHE A 128 -13.76 1.85 2.17
CA PHE A 128 -14.35 1.39 3.43
C PHE A 128 -13.28 0.85 4.41
N LEU A 129 -12.34 0.05 3.90
CA LEU A 129 -11.24 -0.50 4.67
C LEU A 129 -10.34 0.63 5.22
N SER A 130 -9.99 1.60 4.37
CA SER A 130 -9.20 2.77 4.77
C SER A 130 -9.91 3.57 5.88
N ARG A 131 -11.20 3.85 5.73
CA ARG A 131 -12.01 4.53 6.77
C ARG A 131 -12.02 3.75 8.08
N SER A 132 -12.19 2.43 8.02
CA SER A 132 -12.21 1.56 9.20
C SER A 132 -10.84 1.54 9.91
N LEU A 133 -9.75 1.40 9.16
CA LEU A 133 -8.38 1.45 9.69
C LEU A 133 -8.04 2.81 10.28
N HIS A 134 -8.44 3.90 9.61
CA HIS A 134 -8.26 5.26 10.11
C HIS A 134 -8.94 5.46 11.48
N SER A 135 -10.17 4.97 11.65
CA SER A 135 -10.88 5.03 12.95
C SER A 135 -10.17 4.28 14.08
N ARG A 136 -9.24 3.37 13.74
CA ARG A 136 -8.40 2.61 14.67
C ARG A 136 -6.99 3.19 14.83
N GLY A 137 -6.77 4.41 14.35
CA GLY A 137 -5.46 5.09 14.42
C GLY A 137 -4.41 4.47 13.49
N LYS A 138 -4.81 3.78 12.42
CA LYS A 138 -3.90 3.18 11.44
C LYS A 138 -3.76 4.08 10.21
N LEU A 139 -2.52 4.29 9.78
CA LEU A 139 -2.20 5.14 8.64
C LEU A 139 -2.21 4.30 7.36
N THR A 140 -3.09 4.66 6.43
CA THR A 140 -3.29 3.96 5.15
C THR A 140 -3.11 4.91 3.98
N TYR A 141 -2.73 4.36 2.82
CA TYR A 141 -2.80 5.07 1.55
C TYR A 141 -3.39 4.17 0.46
N ILE A 142 -4.26 4.71 -0.39
CA ILE A 142 -4.91 3.95 -1.46
C ILE A 142 -4.21 4.24 -2.80
N LEU A 143 -3.76 3.19 -3.47
CA LEU A 143 -3.30 3.22 -4.86
C LEU A 143 -4.43 2.65 -5.74
N ASP A 144 -5.31 3.51 -6.23
CA ASP A 144 -6.38 3.11 -7.14
C ASP A 144 -5.92 3.16 -8.61
N GLY A 145 -6.31 2.14 -9.38
CA GLY A 145 -5.89 1.99 -10.78
C GLY A 145 -6.27 3.13 -11.69
N ASP A 146 -7.37 3.84 -11.42
CA ASP A 146 -7.75 5.01 -12.21
C ASP A 146 -6.98 6.25 -11.75
N ASN A 147 -6.90 6.46 -10.42
CA ASN A 147 -6.20 7.61 -9.83
C ASN A 147 -4.73 7.69 -10.27
N ILE A 148 -4.04 6.54 -10.29
CA ILE A 148 -2.62 6.47 -10.67
C ILE A 148 -2.39 6.82 -12.14
N ARG A 149 -3.38 6.60 -13.01
CA ARG A 149 -3.32 6.96 -14.44
C ARG A 149 -3.48 8.45 -14.71
N HIS A 150 -3.88 9.26 -13.73
CA HIS A 150 -3.83 10.72 -13.84
C HIS A 150 -2.42 11.30 -13.68
N GLY A 151 -1.47 10.52 -13.15
CA GLY A 151 -0.11 10.99 -12.85
C GLY A 151 0.96 9.97 -13.23
N LEU A 152 1.35 9.13 -12.27
CA LEU A 152 2.48 8.18 -12.39
C LEU A 152 2.40 7.28 -13.63
N ASN A 153 1.20 6.87 -14.04
CA ASN A 153 0.98 5.97 -15.17
C ASN A 153 0.18 6.62 -16.32
N ARG A 154 0.25 7.95 -16.46
CA ARG A 154 -0.48 8.70 -17.50
C ARG A 154 -0.06 8.37 -18.94
N ASP A 155 1.16 7.87 -19.11
CA ASP A 155 1.77 7.47 -20.38
C ASP A 155 1.31 6.08 -20.85
N LEU A 156 0.73 5.27 -19.97
CA LEU A 156 0.38 3.88 -20.25
C LEU A 156 -1.05 3.77 -20.80
N SER A 157 -1.20 3.00 -21.87
CA SER A 157 -2.52 2.62 -22.41
C SER A 157 -3.08 1.40 -21.66
N PHE A 158 -3.98 0.67 -22.32
CA PHE A 158 -4.61 -0.56 -21.82
C PHE A 158 -4.18 -1.81 -22.59
N ARG A 159 -3.08 -1.76 -23.34
CA ARG A 159 -2.46 -2.95 -23.95
C ARG A 159 -1.88 -3.89 -22.88
N ALA A 160 -1.64 -5.14 -23.22
CA ALA A 160 -1.14 -6.14 -22.28
C ALA A 160 0.21 -5.73 -21.66
N GLU A 161 1.12 -5.19 -22.46
CA GLU A 161 2.44 -4.72 -22.01
C GLU A 161 2.32 -3.52 -21.07
N ASP A 162 1.45 -2.58 -21.41
CA ASP A 162 1.18 -1.39 -20.58
C ASP A 162 0.47 -1.74 -19.28
N ARG A 163 -0.33 -2.83 -19.26
CA ARG A 163 -0.91 -3.37 -18.02
C ARG A 163 0.17 -3.95 -17.13
N ALA A 164 1.07 -4.75 -17.69
CA ALA A 164 2.19 -5.31 -16.94
C ALA A 164 3.06 -4.20 -16.34
N GLU A 165 3.40 -3.17 -17.12
CA GLU A 165 4.17 -2.01 -16.64
C GLU A 165 3.40 -1.20 -15.58
N ASN A 166 2.09 -1.02 -15.76
CA ASN A 166 1.24 -0.37 -14.76
C ASN A 166 1.29 -1.11 -13.41
N ILE A 167 1.18 -2.44 -13.44
CA ILE A 167 1.26 -3.26 -12.23
C ILE A 167 2.67 -3.21 -11.62
N ARG A 168 3.73 -3.30 -12.44
CA ARG A 168 5.12 -3.21 -11.97
C ARG A 168 5.40 -1.88 -11.25
N ARG A 169 5.02 -0.74 -11.85
CA ARG A 169 5.18 0.59 -11.24
C ARG A 169 4.44 0.70 -9.91
N ILE A 170 3.21 0.23 -9.85
CA ILE A 170 2.41 0.27 -8.62
C ILE A 170 2.98 -0.67 -7.55
N GLY A 171 3.50 -1.84 -7.94
CA GLY A 171 4.20 -2.76 -7.04
C GLY A 171 5.40 -2.10 -6.34
N GLU A 172 6.24 -1.39 -7.09
CA GLU A 172 7.37 -0.66 -6.52
C GLU A 172 6.94 0.47 -5.59
N VAL A 173 5.91 1.25 -5.95
CA VAL A 173 5.37 2.30 -5.06
C VAL A 173 4.76 1.69 -3.80
N ALA A 174 4.01 0.59 -3.93
CA ALA A 174 3.41 -0.10 -2.79
C ALA A 174 4.49 -0.63 -1.84
N LYS A 175 5.59 -1.18 -2.37
CA LYS A 175 6.78 -1.56 -1.59
C LYS A 175 7.37 -0.39 -0.83
N LEU A 176 7.56 0.77 -1.47
CA LEU A 176 8.09 1.97 -0.81
C LEU A 176 7.17 2.47 0.31
N LEU A 177 5.85 2.45 0.10
CA LEU A 177 4.88 2.84 1.13
C LEU A 177 4.88 1.86 2.31
N ALA A 178 4.97 0.56 2.05
CA ALA A 178 5.09 -0.45 3.09
C ALA A 178 6.44 -0.36 3.84
N ASP A 179 7.53 0.01 3.16
CA ASP A 179 8.82 0.30 3.81
C ASP A 179 8.78 1.57 4.67
N ALA A 180 7.95 2.54 4.29
CA ALA A 180 7.67 3.73 5.08
C ALA A 180 6.77 3.44 6.32
N GLY A 181 6.30 2.20 6.49
CA GLY A 181 5.45 1.78 7.62
C GLY A 181 3.95 1.96 7.37
N LEU A 182 3.51 2.34 6.17
CA LEU A 182 2.10 2.52 5.84
C LEU A 182 1.43 1.19 5.46
N ILE A 183 0.13 1.09 5.74
CA ILE A 183 -0.72 0.05 5.14
C ILE A 183 -1.15 0.56 3.76
N CYS A 184 -0.49 0.08 2.72
CA CYS A 184 -0.79 0.43 1.34
C CYS A 184 -1.93 -0.45 0.81
N ILE A 185 -3.03 0.15 0.36
CA ILE A 185 -4.18 -0.56 -0.22
C ILE A 185 -4.17 -0.32 -1.73
N ALA A 186 -3.74 -1.32 -2.51
CA ALA A 186 -3.77 -1.26 -3.96
C ALA A 186 -5.10 -1.80 -4.48
N SER A 187 -5.84 -1.00 -5.27
CA SER A 187 -7.14 -1.35 -5.85
C SER A 187 -7.01 -1.42 -7.37
N LEU A 188 -6.78 -2.63 -7.89
CA LEU A 188 -6.39 -2.84 -9.30
C LEU A 188 -7.14 -4.00 -9.92
N ILE A 189 -7.34 -3.98 -11.24
CA ILE A 189 -7.81 -5.19 -11.94
C ILE A 189 -6.71 -6.25 -11.88
N SER A 190 -5.45 -5.88 -12.17
CA SER A 190 -4.28 -6.77 -12.15
C SER A 190 -4.55 -8.15 -12.74
N PRO A 191 -4.93 -8.24 -14.03
CA PRO A 191 -5.55 -9.44 -14.60
C PRO A 191 -4.62 -10.66 -14.65
N TYR A 192 -3.32 -10.45 -14.84
CA TYR A 192 -2.36 -11.55 -15.05
C TYR A 192 -1.72 -11.97 -13.73
N ARG A 193 -1.70 -13.27 -13.44
CA ARG A 193 -1.13 -13.80 -12.19
C ARG A 193 0.35 -13.47 -12.05
N LYS A 194 1.11 -13.67 -13.14
CA LYS A 194 2.56 -13.43 -13.16
C LYS A 194 2.95 -12.04 -12.64
N ASP A 195 2.14 -11.02 -12.92
CA ASP A 195 2.44 -9.64 -12.52
C ASP A 195 2.12 -9.42 -11.04
N ARG A 196 1.06 -10.07 -10.52
CA ARG A 196 0.73 -10.08 -9.09
C ARG A 196 1.78 -10.85 -8.29
N ASP A 197 2.23 -11.99 -8.79
CA ASP A 197 3.31 -12.80 -8.20
C ASP A 197 4.63 -12.04 -8.17
N ALA A 198 4.95 -11.30 -9.24
CA ALA A 198 6.12 -10.41 -9.26
C ALA A 198 6.02 -9.33 -8.19
N CYS A 199 4.86 -8.68 -8.03
CA CYS A 199 4.64 -7.69 -6.98
C CYS A 199 4.76 -8.31 -5.57
N ARG A 200 4.22 -9.51 -5.37
CA ARG A 200 4.34 -10.26 -4.12
C ARG A 200 5.79 -10.55 -3.76
N ALA A 201 6.60 -10.94 -4.73
CA ALA A 201 8.02 -11.24 -4.54
C ALA A 201 8.89 -10.01 -4.18
N LEU A 202 8.39 -8.79 -4.39
CA LEU A 202 9.08 -7.55 -3.99
C LEU A 202 9.10 -7.35 -2.47
N LEU A 203 8.24 -8.04 -1.71
CA LEU A 203 8.06 -7.85 -0.28
C LEU A 203 8.45 -9.08 0.53
N PRO A 204 8.88 -8.91 1.79
CA PRO A 204 9.07 -10.03 2.71
C PRO A 204 7.80 -10.86 2.89
N GLU A 205 7.97 -12.14 3.21
CA GLU A 205 6.86 -13.07 3.37
C GLU A 205 5.81 -12.58 4.38
N GLY A 206 4.55 -12.55 3.93
CA GLY A 206 3.41 -12.09 4.71
C GLY A 206 3.21 -10.57 4.79
N ASN A 207 4.04 -9.77 4.10
CA ASN A 207 3.81 -8.33 3.96
C ASN A 207 2.98 -7.97 2.70
N PHE A 208 2.67 -8.96 1.86
CA PHE A 208 1.76 -8.83 0.72
C PHE A 208 0.54 -9.71 0.96
N ILE A 209 -0.64 -9.09 1.01
CA ILE A 209 -1.92 -9.73 1.29
C ILE A 209 -2.79 -9.55 0.06
N GLU A 210 -2.91 -10.61 -0.76
CA GLU A 210 -3.77 -10.62 -1.92
C GLU A 210 -5.22 -10.92 -1.51
N VAL A 211 -6.10 -10.00 -1.87
CA VAL A 211 -7.53 -10.11 -1.64
C VAL A 211 -8.21 -10.28 -2.99
N PHE A 212 -8.74 -11.47 -3.23
CA PHE A 212 -9.49 -11.76 -4.44
C PHE A 212 -10.96 -11.41 -4.23
N ILE A 213 -11.45 -10.45 -5.00
CA ILE A 213 -12.87 -10.09 -5.06
C ILE A 213 -13.50 -10.87 -6.20
N ASP A 214 -14.03 -12.05 -5.86
CA ASP A 214 -14.64 -12.99 -6.78
C ASP A 214 -16.12 -12.64 -6.97
N VAL A 215 -16.38 -11.91 -8.06
CA VAL A 215 -17.72 -11.50 -8.48
C VAL A 215 -17.88 -11.94 -9.93
N PRO A 216 -18.96 -12.68 -10.26
CA PRO A 216 -19.20 -13.12 -11.63
C PRO A 216 -19.22 -11.96 -12.63
N LEU A 217 -18.77 -12.22 -13.85
CA LEU A 217 -18.70 -11.23 -14.93
C LEU A 217 -20.08 -10.61 -15.19
N GLU A 218 -21.13 -11.42 -15.20
CA GLU A 218 -22.50 -11.00 -15.48
C GLU A 218 -23.00 -10.00 -14.43
N VAL A 219 -22.61 -10.18 -13.17
CA VAL A 219 -22.93 -9.24 -12.08
C VAL A 219 -22.13 -7.95 -12.24
N CYS A 220 -20.86 -8.04 -12.63
CA CYS A 220 -20.02 -6.87 -12.93
C CYS A 220 -20.57 -6.05 -14.11
N GLU A 221 -21.00 -6.73 -15.17
CA GLU A 221 -21.65 -6.15 -16.36
C GLU A 221 -23.00 -5.52 -16.03
N ALA A 222 -23.80 -6.16 -15.17
CA ALA A 222 -25.08 -5.60 -14.73
C ALA A 222 -24.90 -4.31 -13.91
N ARG A 223 -23.84 -4.24 -13.09
CA ARG A 223 -23.51 -3.06 -12.28
C ARG A 223 -23.01 -1.89 -13.12
N ASP A 224 -22.06 -2.17 -14.02
CA ASP A 224 -21.37 -1.25 -14.94
C ASP A 224 -21.45 0.26 -14.59
N PRO A 225 -20.93 0.68 -13.41
CA PRO A 225 -21.14 2.04 -12.88
C PRO A 225 -20.50 3.12 -13.75
N LYS A 226 -19.59 2.74 -14.65
CA LYS A 226 -18.85 3.62 -15.55
C LYS A 226 -19.28 3.46 -17.02
N GLY A 227 -20.23 2.58 -17.31
CA GLY A 227 -20.66 2.29 -18.69
C GLY A 227 -19.60 1.59 -19.56
N LEU A 228 -18.52 1.08 -18.97
CA LEU A 228 -17.37 0.55 -19.70
C LEU A 228 -17.68 -0.82 -20.33
N TYR A 229 -18.46 -1.65 -19.64
CA TYR A 229 -18.87 -2.93 -20.21
C TYR A 229 -19.79 -2.74 -21.42
N LYS A 230 -20.73 -1.80 -21.36
CA LYS A 230 -21.58 -1.44 -22.51
C LYS A 230 -20.73 -0.96 -23.70
N LEU A 231 -19.72 -0.13 -23.46
CA LEU A 231 -18.82 0.34 -24.51
C LEU A 231 -17.95 -0.79 -25.09
N ALA A 232 -17.47 -1.71 -24.26
CA ALA A 232 -16.71 -2.88 -24.70
C ALA A 232 -17.56 -3.82 -25.55
N ARG A 233 -18.78 -4.17 -25.10
CA ARG A 233 -19.74 -4.99 -25.86
C ARG A 233 -20.14 -4.36 -27.19
N ALA A 234 -20.17 -3.03 -27.27
CA ALA A 234 -20.40 -2.28 -28.50
C ALA A 234 -19.14 -2.15 -29.40
N GLY A 235 -18.01 -2.77 -29.04
CA GLY A 235 -16.75 -2.73 -29.79
C GLY A 235 -16.01 -1.39 -29.75
N LYS A 236 -16.44 -0.46 -28.90
CA LYS A 236 -15.81 0.88 -28.77
C LYS A 236 -14.55 0.86 -27.91
N ILE A 237 -14.42 -0.13 -27.03
CA ILE A 237 -13.22 -0.39 -26.22
C ILE A 237 -12.75 -1.80 -26.55
N LYS A 238 -11.52 -1.93 -27.04
CA LYS A 238 -10.90 -3.23 -27.34
C LYS A 238 -10.04 -3.71 -26.19
N GLY A 239 -9.93 -5.03 -26.03
CA GLY A 239 -9.07 -5.65 -25.03
C GLY A 239 -9.60 -5.46 -23.61
N PHE A 240 -10.90 -5.30 -23.41
CA PHE A 240 -11.46 -5.07 -22.08
C PHE A 240 -11.40 -6.37 -21.25
N THR A 241 -10.90 -6.29 -20.01
CA THR A 241 -10.73 -7.47 -19.15
C THR A 241 -12.07 -8.16 -18.87
N GLY A 242 -12.13 -9.47 -19.08
CA GLY A 242 -13.33 -10.29 -18.96
C GLY A 242 -14.20 -10.33 -20.23
N ILE A 243 -13.91 -9.51 -21.24
CA ILE A 243 -14.59 -9.53 -22.54
C ILE A 243 -13.64 -10.03 -23.62
N ASP A 244 -12.63 -9.24 -23.96
CA ASP A 244 -11.65 -9.53 -25.03
C ASP A 244 -10.23 -9.81 -24.49
N ASP A 245 -9.98 -9.52 -23.22
CA ASP A 245 -8.70 -9.80 -22.53
C ASP A 245 -8.98 -10.66 -21.28
N PRO A 246 -8.16 -11.68 -20.97
CA PRO A 246 -8.46 -12.59 -19.87
C PRO A 246 -8.30 -11.93 -18.50
N TYR A 247 -9.01 -12.47 -17.53
CA TYR A 247 -8.70 -12.31 -16.11
C TYR A 247 -8.26 -13.67 -15.58
N GLU A 248 -7.09 -13.74 -14.96
CA GLU A 248 -6.55 -14.96 -14.38
C GLU A 248 -6.79 -14.95 -12.86
N PRO A 249 -7.76 -15.71 -12.33
CA PRO A 249 -7.99 -15.78 -10.89
C PRO A 249 -6.75 -16.30 -10.15
N PRO A 250 -6.45 -15.77 -8.95
CA PRO A 250 -5.32 -16.26 -8.16
C PRO A 250 -5.54 -17.71 -7.74
N TYR A 251 -4.47 -18.51 -7.75
CA TYR A 251 -4.53 -19.88 -7.24
C TYR A 251 -4.59 -19.93 -5.71
N SER A 252 -3.89 -19.00 -5.06
CA SER A 252 -3.75 -18.93 -3.60
C SER A 252 -3.70 -17.48 -3.13
N CYS A 253 -4.86 -16.86 -2.97
CA CYS A 253 -4.98 -15.57 -2.30
C CYS A 253 -5.09 -15.75 -0.78
N GLU A 254 -4.61 -14.77 0.00
CA GLU A 254 -4.74 -14.76 1.47
C GLU A 254 -6.21 -14.62 1.91
N VAL A 255 -7.00 -13.85 1.15
CA VAL A 255 -8.41 -13.58 1.44
C VAL A 255 -9.25 -13.68 0.17
N GLY A 256 -10.26 -14.55 0.20
CA GLY A 256 -11.29 -14.65 -0.86
C GLY A 256 -12.60 -14.03 -0.41
N ILE A 257 -13.09 -13.04 -1.17
CA ILE A 257 -14.38 -12.37 -0.94
C ILE A 257 -15.31 -12.74 -2.09
N TYR A 258 -16.43 -13.38 -1.76
CA TYR A 258 -17.44 -13.77 -2.73
C TYR A 258 -18.65 -12.87 -2.54
N CYS A 259 -19.08 -12.20 -3.61
CA CYS A 259 -20.27 -11.37 -3.56
C CYS A 259 -21.17 -11.59 -4.80
N LEU A 260 -22.28 -12.28 -4.58
CA LEU A 260 -23.35 -12.46 -5.57
C LEU A 260 -24.44 -11.39 -5.49
N THR A 261 -24.59 -10.69 -4.35
CA THR A 261 -25.81 -9.91 -4.04
C THR A 261 -25.57 -8.55 -3.38
N CYS A 262 -24.37 -7.97 -3.47
CA CYS A 262 -24.17 -6.61 -2.95
C CYS A 262 -24.86 -5.62 -3.91
N VAL A 263 -26.12 -5.31 -3.61
CA VAL A 263 -26.77 -4.03 -3.94
C VAL A 263 -25.85 -2.96 -3.36
N ALA A 264 -25.62 -1.88 -4.10
CA ALA A 264 -24.88 -0.73 -3.61
C ALA A 264 -25.34 -0.42 -2.18
N LEU A 265 -24.50 -0.67 -1.19
CA LEU A 265 -24.66 -0.03 0.10
C LEU A 265 -24.33 1.43 -0.18
N ALA A 266 -25.34 2.17 -0.64
CA ALA A 266 -25.35 3.61 -0.53
C ALA A 266 -25.25 3.89 0.97
N LEU A 267 -24.03 4.18 1.41
CA LEU A 267 -23.76 4.64 2.76
C LEU A 267 -24.04 6.14 2.75
N ASP A 268 -25.30 6.51 2.92
CA ASP A 268 -25.69 7.79 3.52
C ASP A 268 -25.78 7.62 5.04
#